data_AF-A0A1Q9P0Y9-F1
#
_entry.id   AF-A0A1Q9P0Y9-F1
#
_cell.length_a   1.000
_cell.length_b   1.000
_cell.length_c   1.000
_cell.angle_alpha   90.00
_cell.angle_beta   90.00
_cell.angle_gamma   90.00
#
_symmetry.space_group_name_H-M   'P 1'
#
loop_
_entity.id
_entity.type
_entity.pdbx_description
1 polymer ?
#
loop_
_entity_poly.entity_id
_entity_poly.type
_entity_poly.pdbx_seq_one_letter_code
_entity_poly.pdbx_strand_id
1 'polypeptide(L)'
;MFAGSSSFNQPIGNWDVFSVIDMSNMFVGALSFNQPIGNWDVSNVIYMGFMFFEASSFNQPLNSGNVSSVDRSPTRVSRAFAI
;
A
#
# COMPACT_ATOMS: atom_id res chain seq x y z
N MET A 1 -0.66 8.87 -6.52
CA MET A 1 0.59 9.66 -6.49
C MET A 1 1.60 9.18 -7.53
N PHE A 2 1.73 7.88 -7.79
CA PHE A 2 2.63 7.29 -8.79
C PHE A 2 1.92 6.36 -9.79
N ALA A 3 0.59 6.51 -9.89
CA ALA A 3 -0.21 5.73 -10.82
C ALA A 3 0.29 5.91 -12.26
N GLY A 4 0.46 4.83 -13.00
CA GLY A 4 0.99 4.80 -14.36
C GLY A 4 2.50 5.07 -14.48
N SER A 5 3.21 5.31 -13.38
CA SER A 5 4.65 5.58 -13.40
C SER A 5 5.44 4.28 -13.49
N SER A 6 5.41 3.63 -14.66
CA SER A 6 5.95 2.29 -14.88
C SER A 6 7.42 2.09 -14.48
N SER A 7 8.24 3.13 -14.57
CA SER A 7 9.67 3.11 -14.20
C SER A 7 9.96 3.65 -12.80
N PHE A 8 8.95 4.04 -12.01
CA PHE A 8 9.18 4.57 -10.67
C PHE A 8 9.67 3.49 -9.71
N ASN A 9 10.85 3.70 -9.12
CA ASN A 9 11.46 2.81 -8.13
C ASN A 9 12.37 3.58 -7.16
N GLN A 10 12.01 4.81 -6.84
CA GLN A 10 12.83 5.68 -5.98
C GLN A 10 12.61 5.36 -4.50
N PRO A 11 13.64 5.48 -3.64
CA PRO A 11 13.53 5.14 -2.23
C PRO A 11 12.57 6.09 -1.49
N ILE A 12 11.46 5.54 -1.01
CA ILE A 12 10.42 6.29 -0.28
C ILE A 12 10.08 5.67 1.08
N GLY A 13 10.87 4.70 1.53
CA GLY A 13 10.62 3.98 2.79
C GLY A 13 10.62 4.87 4.04
N ASN A 14 11.21 6.08 3.96
CA ASN A 14 11.30 7.05 5.05
C ASN A 14 10.21 8.13 5.03
N TRP A 15 9.21 7.99 4.17
CA TRP A 15 8.11 8.96 4.14
C TRP A 15 7.24 8.85 5.39
N ASP A 16 6.96 10.00 5.98
CA ASP A 16 5.90 10.13 6.98
C ASP A 16 4.56 10.19 6.27
N VAL A 17 3.73 9.18 6.53
CA VAL A 17 2.39 9.03 5.95
C VAL A 17 1.30 9.01 7.01
N PHE A 18 1.64 9.38 8.26
CA PHE A 18 0.71 9.30 9.38
C PHE A 18 -0.57 10.12 9.15
N SER A 19 -0.49 11.26 8.45
CA SER A 19 -1.67 12.08 8.17
C SER A 19 -2.48 11.65 6.94
N VAL A 20 -2.06 10.61 6.23
CA VAL A 20 -2.70 10.18 4.97
C VAL A 20 -3.91 9.32 5.29
N ILE A 21 -5.07 9.70 4.73
CA ILE A 21 -6.34 8.98 4.90
C ILE A 21 -6.61 8.03 3.73
N ASP A 22 -6.17 8.40 2.52
CA ASP A 22 -6.43 7.66 1.28
C ASP A 22 -5.12 7.39 0.53
N MET A 23 -4.77 6.12 0.43
CA MET A 23 -3.65 5.58 -0.37
C MET A 23 -4.14 4.76 -1.57
N SER A 24 -5.43 4.87 -1.91
CA SER A 24 -6.00 4.16 -3.05
C SER A 24 -5.26 4.54 -4.32
N ASN A 25 -5.03 3.54 -5.16
CA ASN A 25 -4.36 3.67 -6.44
C ASN A 25 -2.91 4.22 -6.40
N MET A 26 -2.25 4.31 -5.23
CA MET A 26 -1.00 5.06 -5.10
C MET A 26 0.12 4.58 -6.05
N PHE A 27 0.23 3.27 -6.27
CA PHE A 27 1.23 2.60 -7.12
C PHE A 27 0.60 1.80 -8.27
N VAL A 28 -0.62 2.14 -8.70
CA VAL A 28 -1.27 1.45 -9.82
C VAL A 28 -0.39 1.51 -11.07
N GLY A 29 -0.06 0.37 -11.67
CA GLY A 29 0.79 0.33 -12.87
C GLY A 29 2.22 0.83 -12.66
N ALA A 30 2.70 0.96 -11.42
CA ALA A 30 4.11 1.26 -11.12
C ALA A 30 4.95 -0.02 -11.28
N LEU A 31 5.07 -0.50 -12.53
CA LEU A 31 5.58 -1.84 -12.88
C LEU A 31 6.95 -2.15 -12.26
N SER A 32 7.83 -1.16 -12.13
CA SER A 32 9.20 -1.31 -11.62
C SER A 32 9.34 -1.08 -10.11
N PHE A 33 8.27 -0.69 -9.40
CA PHE A 33 8.36 -0.32 -7.99
C PHE A 33 8.57 -1.56 -7.11
N ASN A 34 9.68 -1.57 -6.35
CA ASN A 34 10.01 -2.67 -5.43
C ASN A 34 10.76 -2.17 -4.18
N GLN A 35 10.48 -0.94 -3.72
CA GLN A 35 11.14 -0.36 -2.56
C GLN A 35 10.47 -0.80 -1.25
N PRO A 36 11.25 -0.95 -0.16
CA PRO A 36 10.70 -1.32 1.14
C PRO A 36 9.86 -0.17 1.71
N ILE A 37 8.59 -0.45 1.94
CA ILE A 37 7.60 0.48 2.55
C ILE A 37 6.89 -0.15 3.75
N GLY A 38 7.37 -1.30 4.23
CA GLY A 38 6.82 -2.00 5.39
C GLY A 38 6.93 -1.22 6.70
N ASN A 39 7.70 -0.12 6.73
CA ASN A 39 7.88 0.71 7.93
C ASN A 39 6.89 1.89 8.00
N TRP A 40 6.04 2.08 6.98
CA TRP A 40 5.04 3.14 7.00
C TRP A 40 4.01 2.91 8.12
N ASP A 41 3.74 3.97 8.89
CA ASP A 41 2.63 4.00 9.83
C ASP A 41 1.35 4.37 9.08
N VAL A 42 0.52 3.36 8.83
CA VAL A 42 -0.75 3.49 8.11
C VAL A 42 -1.97 3.49 9.04
N SER A 43 -1.78 3.73 10.33
CA SER A 43 -2.85 3.64 11.34
C SER A 43 -4.05 4.57 11.07
N ASN A 44 -3.85 5.67 10.35
CA ASN A 44 -4.91 6.61 9.95
C ASN A 44 -5.45 6.39 8.54
N VAL A 45 -4.91 5.44 7.78
CA VAL A 45 -5.35 5.17 6.41
C VAL A 45 -6.67 4.40 6.43
N ILE A 46 -7.67 4.95 5.74
CA ILE A 46 -9.00 4.36 5.61
C ILE A 46 -9.14 3.62 4.27
N TYR A 47 -8.50 4.13 3.22
CA TYR A 47 -8.65 3.60 1.86
C TYR A 47 -7.30 3.18 1.28
N MET A 48 -7.18 1.91 0.88
CA MET A 48 -6.00 1.34 0.19
C MET A 48 -6.38 0.58 -1.09
N GLY A 49 -7.57 0.84 -1.63
CA GLY A 49 -8.10 0.13 -2.78
C GLY A 49 -7.15 0.22 -3.98
N PHE A 50 -6.88 -0.92 -4.62
CA PHE A 50 -6.02 -1.00 -5.81
C PHE A 50 -4.60 -0.42 -5.65
N MET A 51 -4.11 -0.21 -4.42
CA MET A 51 -2.83 0.49 -4.17
C MET A 51 -1.66 -0.06 -4.99
N PHE A 52 -1.59 -1.39 -5.18
CA PHE A 52 -0.56 -2.10 -5.95
C PHE A 52 -1.12 -2.82 -7.19
N PHE A 53 -2.30 -2.43 -7.68
CA PHE A 53 -2.85 -3.05 -8.89
C PHE A 53 -1.88 -2.85 -10.06
N GLU A 54 -1.53 -3.94 -10.76
CA GLU A 54 -0.49 -3.94 -11.82
C GLU A 54 0.92 -3.48 -11.39
N ALA A 55 1.25 -3.41 -10.09
CA ALA A 55 2.64 -3.19 -9.63
C ALA A 55 3.43 -4.51 -9.64
N SER A 56 3.74 -5.03 -10.83
CA SER A 56 4.22 -6.40 -11.04
C SER A 56 5.54 -6.76 -10.36
N SER A 57 6.45 -5.80 -10.18
CA SER A 57 7.75 -6.05 -9.53
C SER A 57 7.71 -5.98 -7.99
N PHE A 58 6.59 -5.57 -7.39
CA PHE A 58 6.52 -5.37 -5.94
C PHE A 58 6.51 -6.72 -5.20
N ASN A 59 7.57 -6.98 -4.43
CA ASN A 59 7.76 -8.21 -3.67
C ASN A 59 8.36 -7.94 -2.28
N GLN A 60 8.04 -6.79 -1.68
CA GLN A 60 8.53 -6.43 -0.36
C GLN A 60 7.56 -6.88 0.74
N PRO A 61 8.06 -7.26 1.93
CA PRO A 61 7.20 -7.55 3.06
C PRO A 61 6.43 -6.29 3.50
N LEU A 62 5.16 -6.49 3.83
CA LEU A 62 4.29 -5.48 4.43
C LEU A 62 4.05 -5.88 5.89
N ASN A 63 4.07 -4.90 6.81
CA ASN A 63 3.79 -5.17 8.22
C ASN A 63 2.32 -5.60 8.43
N SER A 64 1.99 -6.25 9.55
CA SER A 64 0.63 -6.75 9.84
C SER A 64 -0.45 -5.67 9.84
N GLY A 65 -0.10 -4.41 10.09
CA GLY A 65 -1.00 -3.25 9.93
C GLY A 65 -1.39 -3.01 8.47
N ASN A 66 -0.44 -3.21 7.53
CA ASN A 66 -0.63 -3.09 6.09
C ASN A 66 -1.40 -4.28 5.48
N VAL A 67 -1.30 -5.50 6.03
CA VAL A 67 -1.91 -6.71 5.41
C VAL A 67 -3.41 -6.85 5.71
N SER A 68 -3.95 -6.08 6.66
CA SER A 68 -5.40 -6.08 6.90
C SER A 68 -6.21 -5.55 5.72
N SER A 69 -5.60 -4.80 4.80
CA SER A 69 -6.25 -4.16 3.64
C SER A 69 -5.79 -4.69 2.28
N VAL A 70 -4.72 -5.48 2.21
CA VAL A 70 -4.22 -6.11 0.97
C VAL A 70 -4.75 -7.54 0.88
N ASP A 71 -6.06 -7.71 1.03
CA ASP A 71 -6.73 -8.91 0.55
C ASP A 71 -6.77 -8.84 -0.99
N ARG A 72 -6.19 -9.84 -1.65
CA ARG A 72 -6.26 -9.98 -3.12
C ARG A 72 -7.65 -10.46 -3.59
N SER A 73 -8.64 -10.51 -2.71
CA SER A 73 -10.05 -10.77 -3.00
C SER A 73 -10.91 -9.53 -2.72
N PRO A 74 -12.06 -9.36 -3.43
CA PRO A 74 -12.99 -8.28 -3.14
C PRO A 74 -13.81 -8.62 -1.89
N THR A 75 -13.18 -8.65 -0.71
CA THR A 75 -13.89 -8.90 0.53
C THR A 75 -13.48 -7.90 1.61
N ARG A 76 -14.51 -7.25 2.16
CA ARG A 76 -14.47 -6.24 3.22
C ARG A 76 -13.46 -6.59 4.31
N VAL A 77 -12.63 -5.62 4.69
CA VAL A 77 -11.87 -5.65 5.95
C VAL A 77 -12.86 -5.59 7.11
N SER A 78 -13.37 -6.75 7.52
CA SER A 78 -14.12 -6.90 8.75
C SER A 78 -13.15 -6.66 9.91
N ARG A 79 -13.34 -5.53 10.58
CA ARG A 79 -12.79 -5.28 11.91
C ARG A 79 -13.23 -6.41 12.85
N ALA A 80 -12.31 -7.34 13.12
CA ALA A 80 -12.41 -8.23 14.27
C ALA A 80 -11.43 -7.72 15.34
N PHE A 81 -11.88 -6.73 16.11
CA PHE A 81 -11.45 -6.63 17.51
C PHE A 81 -12.65 -7.02 18.34
N ALA A 82 -12.63 -8.28 18.78
CA ALA A 82 -13.36 -8.71 19.96
C ALA A 82 -12.79 -7.93 21.16
N ILE A 83 -13.67 -7.31 21.92
CA ILE A 83 -13.55 -7.17 23.37
C ILE A 83 -14.60 -8.10 23.95
#